data_AF-F0P1Z1-F1
#
_entry.id   AF-F0P1Z1-F1
#
_cell.length_a   1.000
_cell.length_b   1.000
_cell.length_c   1.000
_cell.angle_alpha   90.00
_cell.angle_beta   90.00
_cell.angle_gamma   90.00
#
_symmetry.space_group_name_H-M   'P 1'
#
loop_
_entity.id
_entity.type
_entity.pdbx_description
1 polymer ?
#
loop_
_entity_poly.entity_id
_entity_poly.type
_entity_poly.pdbx_seq_one_letter_code
_entity_poly.pdbx_strand_id
1 'polypeptide(L)' 'MGLITDIFFALGSFFEWSYGLLKIIGEPLVWLLFIIGCGLLAWWSMKLVHFGNDNEKKYDGW' A
#
# COMPACT_ATOMS: atom_id res chain seq x y z
N MET A 1 33.94 -29.06 5.24
CA MET A 1 33.56 -27.98 6.18
C MET A 1 32.87 -28.63 7.37
N GLY A 2 32.86 -27.99 8.55
CA GLY A 2 32.24 -28.58 9.74
C GLY A 2 30.71 -28.46 9.70
N LEU A 3 30.02 -29.34 10.44
CA LEU A 3 28.55 -29.41 10.52
C LEU A 3 27.92 -28.05 10.89
N ILE A 4 28.57 -27.29 11.77
CA ILE A 4 28.13 -25.95 12.18
C ILE A 4 28.14 -24.97 11.00
N THR A 5 29.20 -24.95 10.21
CA THR A 5 29.32 -24.11 9.00
C THR A 5 28.25 -24.43 7.96
N ASP A 6 27.91 -25.71 7.77
CA ASP A 6 26.88 -26.12 6.80
C ASP A 6 25.48 -25.68 7.25
N ILE A 7 25.19 -25.71 8.56
CA ILE A 7 23.93 -25.21 9.13
C ILE A 7 23.79 -23.70 8.87
N PHE A 8 24.83 -22.90 9.12
CA PHE A 8 24.77 -21.46 8.86
C PHE A 8 24.61 -21.13 7.37
N PHE A 9 25.21 -21.92 6.48
CA PHE A 9 25.03 -21.76 5.03
C PHE A 9 23.59 -22.08 4.61
N ALA A 10 23.02 -23.18 5.10
CA ALA A 10 21.64 -23.55 4.82
C ALA A 10 20.65 -22.50 5.35
N LEU A 11 20.90 -21.96 6.54
CA LEU A 11 20.08 -20.92 7.14
C LEU A 11 20.16 -19.60 6.34
N GLY A 12 21.36 -19.21 5.91
CA GLY A 12 21.56 -18.05 5.03
C GLY A 12 20.80 -18.20 3.71
N SER A 13 20.88 -19.37 3.07
CA SER A 13 20.15 -19.67 1.84
C SER A 13 18.63 -19.63 2.02
N PHE A 14 18.12 -20.11 3.15
CA PHE A 14 16.71 -20.04 3.49
C PHE A 14 16.21 -18.59 3.64
N PHE A 15 16.99 -17.75 4.33
CA PHE A 15 16.64 -16.34 4.47
C PHE A 15 16.67 -15.61 3.12
N GLU A 16 17.69 -15.84 2.29
CA GLU A 16 17.79 -15.25 0.96
C GLU A 16 16.60 -15.63 0.06
N TRP A 17 16.15 -16.89 0.14
CA TRP A 17 14.92 -17.35 -0.52
C TRP A 17 13.67 -16.65 0.01
N SER A 18 13.55 -16.51 1.34
CA SER A 18 12.39 -15.84 1.96
C SER A 18 12.28 -14.35 1.56
N TYR A 19 13.41 -13.64 1.43
CA TYR A 19 13.44 -12.26 0.97
C TYR A 19 13.06 -12.14 -0.52
N GLY A 20 13.45 -13.13 -1.34
CA GLY A 20 13.00 -13.23 -2.73
C GLY A 20 11.48 -13.33 -2.85
N LEU A 21 10.84 -14.17 -2.03
CA LEU A 21 9.38 -14.26 -1.95
C LEU A 21 8.74 -12.97 -1.47
N LEU A 22 9.34 -12.34 -0.46
CA LEU A 22 8.83 -11.07 0.08
C LEU A 22 8.81 -9.97 -0.98
N LYS A 23 9.80 -9.94 -1.88
CA LYS A 23 9.84 -8.99 -3.01
C LYS A 23 8.75 -9.26 -4.03
N ILE A 24 8.49 -10.54 -4.35
CA ILE A 24 7.44 -10.94 -5.30
C ILE A 24 6.04 -10.58 -4.79
N ILE A 25 5.81 -10.69 -3.48
CA ILE A 25 4.51 -10.42 -2.85
C ILE A 25 4.39 -8.93 -2.46
N GLY A 26 5.49 -8.32 -2.03
CA GLY A 26 5.53 -6.94 -1.55
C GLY A 26 5.24 -5.92 -2.64
N GLU A 27 5.85 -6.08 -3.83
CA GLU A 27 5.65 -5.16 -4.96
C GLU A 27 4.16 -5.03 -5.37
N PRO A 28 3.42 -6.13 -5.65
CA PRO A 28 2.01 -6.01 -6.00
C PRO A 28 1.15 -5.52 -4.84
N LEU A 29 1.49 -5.82 -3.58
CA LEU A 29 0.79 -5.27 -2.42
C LEU A 29 0.95 -3.75 -2.30
N VAL A 30 2.14 -3.22 -2.58
CA VAL A 30 2.39 -1.77 -2.59
C VAL A 30 1.52 -1.09 -3.64
N TRP A 31 1.48 -1.63 -4.87
CA TRP A 31 0.64 -1.09 -5.93
C TRP A 31 -0.85 -1.19 -5.61
N LEU A 32 -1.28 -2.31 -5.01
CA LEU A 32 -2.67 -2.48 -4.57
C LEU A 32 -3.06 -1.45 -3.51
N LEU A 33 -2.23 -1.27 -2.48
CA LEU A 33 -2.47 -0.26 -1.45
C LEU A 33 -2.45 1.16 -2.01
N PHE A 34 -1.57 1.44 -2.97
CA PHE A 34 -1.50 2.72 -3.65
C PHE A 34 -2.81 3.03 -4.40
N ILE A 35 -3.33 2.07 -5.18
CA ILE A 35 -4.60 2.21 -5.90
C ILE A 35 -5.77 2.45 -4.92
N ILE A 36 -5.81 1.69 -3.83
CA ILE A 36 -6.83 1.86 -2.78
C ILE A 36 -6.74 3.27 -2.17
N GLY A 37 -5.54 3.73 -1.86
CA GLY A 37 -5.29 5.07 -1.32
C GLY A 37 -5.77 6.17 -2.27
N CYS A 38 -5.44 6.07 -3.57
CA CYS A 38 -5.94 6.98 -4.59
C CYS A 38 -7.48 6.97 -4.69
N GLY A 39 -8.10 5.80 -4.63
CA GLY A 39 -9.56 5.65 -4.66
C GLY A 39 -10.24 6.31 -3.46
N LEU A 40 -9.69 6.13 -2.25
CA LEU A 40 -10.17 6.78 -1.04
C LEU A 40 -10.02 8.31 -1.10
N LEU A 41 -8.89 8.80 -1.62
CA LEU A 41 -8.68 10.24 -1.82
C LEU A 41 -9.71 10.83 -2.78
N ALA A 42 -9.93 10.18 -3.93
CA ALA A 42 -10.94 10.63 -4.90
C ALA A 42 -12.35 10.61 -4.29
N TRP A 43 -12.69 9.58 -3.52
CA TRP A 43 -13.96 9.49 -2.80
C TRP A 43 -14.13 10.62 -1.78
N TRP A 44 -13.08 10.94 -1.01
CA TRP A 44 -13.09 12.06 -0.07
C TRP A 44 -13.23 13.40 -0.77
N SER A 45 -12.54 13.62 -1.89
CA SER A 45 -12.70 14.83 -2.69
C SER A 45 -14.15 14.98 -3.19
N MET A 46 -14.77 13.91 -3.68
CA MET A 46 -16.19 13.93 -4.06
C MET A 46 -17.12 14.25 -2.88
N LYS A 47 -16.85 13.66 -1.71
CA LYS A 47 -17.61 13.96 -0.48
C LYS A 47 -17.48 15.43 -0.08
N LEU A 48 -16.29 16.01 -0.16
CA LEU A 48 -16.06 17.42 0.14
C LEU A 48 -16.78 18.34 -0.83
N VAL A 49 -16.72 18.05 -2.13
CA VAL A 49 -17.46 18.82 -3.16
C VAL A 49 -18.97 18.75 -2.91
N HIS A 50 -19.49 17.55 -2.63
CA HIS A 50 -20.92 17.38 -2.36
C HIS A 50 -21.34 18.08 -1.07
N PHE A 51 -20.52 17.99 -0.01
CA PHE A 51 -20.77 18.70 1.24
C PHE A 51 -20.70 20.22 1.08
N GLY A 52 -19.77 20.71 0.25
CA GLY A 52 -19.72 22.10 -0.19
C GLY A 52 -21.05 22.45 -0.83
N ASN A 53 -21.36 21.85 -1.97
CA ASN A 53 -22.55 22.14 -2.78
C ASN A 53 -23.89 22.03 -2.03
N ASP A 54 -24.01 21.10 -1.07
CA ASP A 54 -25.22 20.91 -0.27
C ASP A 54 -25.33 21.91 0.90
N ASN A 55 -24.20 22.45 1.40
CA ASN A 55 -24.16 23.43 2.49
C ASN A 55 -23.82 24.84 2.04
N GLU A 56 -23.54 25.08 0.76
CA GLU A 56 -23.56 26.42 0.20
C GLU A 56 -25.01 26.89 0.29
N LYS A 57 -25.30 27.73 1.28
CA LYS A 57 -26.49 28.59 1.26
C LYS A 57 -26.57 29.15 -0.14
N LYS A 58 -27.64 28.84 -0.88
CA LYS A 58 -27.96 29.50 -2.16
C LYS A 58 -27.66 30.99 -1.98
N TYR A 59 -26.58 31.45 -2.59
CA TYR A 59 -26.28 32.86 -2.62
C TYR A 59 -27.15 33.42 -3.74
N ASP A 60 -28.41 33.69 -3.41
CA ASP A 60 -29.23 34.58 -4.22
C ASP A 60 -28.52 35.93 -4.12
N GLY A 61 -27.72 36.26 -5.14
CA GLY A 61 -27.03 37.52 -5.22
C GLY A 61 -28.00 38.67 -4.90
N TRP A 62 -27.48 39.67 -4.18
CA TRP A 62 -28.12 40.97 -3.96
C TRP A 62 -28.83 41.51 -5.21
#